data_AF-A0A3B8PGV4-F1
#
_entry.id   AF-A0A3B8PGV4-F1
#
_cell.length_a   1.000
_cell.length_b   1.000
_cell.length_c   1.000
_cell.angle_alpha   90.00
_cell.angle_beta   90.00
_cell.angle_gamma   90.00
#
_symmetry.space_group_name_H-M   'P 1'
#
loop_
_entity.id
_entity.type
_entity.pdbx_description
1 polymer ?
#
loop_
_entity_poly.entity_id
_entity_poly.type
_entity_poly.pdbx_seq_one_letter_code
_entity_poly.pdbx_strand_id
1 'polypeptide(L)'
;MDGTPTRLLLLSLAALAVGCTTPAQVERLEAELRDQHDRLTAQAEALDSARTERDALRRQRDRLLAGKAPVVHPEQADLLARVDQLAINTWMTGGQNTDDSPGDDELVVLIQPRDADNEPVKLPGTLEIRLSDPAAPAGSDPLGSWKFSPDECRQRWLSSMLSRGFLFRLPWQTPPTRDRLLLHARFDTTDGRRFDADALIHVRPPASDGDQPVQTSNEPPPDGG
;
A
#
# COMPACT_ATOMS: atom_id res chain seq x y z
N MET A 1 -76.95 49.90 14.96
CA MET A 1 -77.15 48.47 14.58
C MET A 1 -76.85 48.33 13.08
N ASP A 2 -75.65 48.70 12.61
CA ASP A 2 -74.35 48.04 12.81
C ASP A 2 -74.21 46.72 12.03
N GLY A 3 -73.29 46.72 11.06
CA GLY A 3 -72.29 45.64 11.00
C GLY A 3 -72.27 44.67 9.81
N THR A 4 -72.99 44.89 8.71
CA THR A 4 -73.17 43.82 7.69
C THR A 4 -72.52 43.95 6.31
N PRO A 5 -72.04 45.11 5.78
CA PRO A 5 -71.52 45.11 4.41
C PRO A 5 -70.07 44.63 4.30
N THR A 6 -69.22 44.84 5.31
CA THR A 6 -67.77 44.62 5.20
C THR A 6 -67.36 43.15 5.34
N ARG A 7 -68.11 42.34 6.10
CA ARG A 7 -67.87 40.89 6.22
C ARG A 7 -68.29 40.11 4.98
N LEU A 8 -69.36 40.55 4.29
CA LEU A 8 -69.82 39.94 3.03
C LEU A 8 -68.87 40.22 1.86
N LEU A 9 -68.24 41.40 1.85
CA LEU A 9 -67.28 41.79 0.81
C LEU A 9 -65.92 41.09 0.95
N LEU A 10 -65.49 40.79 2.19
CA LEU A 10 -64.29 39.99 2.44
C LEU A 10 -64.50 38.49 2.16
N LEU A 11 -65.71 37.96 2.35
CA LEU A 11 -66.07 36.58 2.02
C LEU A 11 -66.19 36.34 0.51
N SER A 12 -66.68 37.31 -0.26
CA SER A 12 -66.76 37.20 -1.73
C SER A 12 -65.40 37.35 -2.41
N LEU A 13 -64.51 38.20 -1.89
CA LEU A 13 -63.15 38.35 -2.42
C LEU A 13 -62.28 37.12 -2.12
N ALA A 14 -62.50 36.44 -1.00
CA ALA A 14 -61.82 35.19 -0.66
C ALA A 14 -62.30 34.00 -1.51
N ALA A 15 -63.57 33.97 -1.93
CA ALA A 15 -64.11 32.92 -2.80
C ALA A 15 -63.60 32.99 -4.24
N LEU A 16 -63.23 34.18 -4.74
CA LEU A 16 -62.63 34.37 -6.07
C LEU A 16 -61.14 34.01 -6.14
N ALA A 17 -60.48 33.80 -4.99
CA ALA A 17 -59.11 33.32 -4.91
C ALA A 17 -59.00 31.78 -4.85
N VAL A 18 -60.13 31.07 -4.72
CA VAL A 18 -60.18 29.60 -4.72
C VAL A 18 -60.56 29.11 -6.13
N GLY A 19 -59.56 28.99 -7.00
CA GLY A 19 -59.65 28.14 -8.20
C GLY A 19 -60.13 28.80 -9.49
N CYS A 20 -59.36 29.75 -10.04
CA CYS A 20 -59.43 30.05 -11.48
C CYS A 20 -58.63 29.01 -12.28
N THR A 21 -59.07 27.74 -12.28
CA THR A 21 -58.65 26.78 -13.30
C THR A 21 -59.41 27.09 -14.57
N THR A 22 -58.82 27.90 -15.46
CA THR A 22 -59.42 28.11 -16.78
C THR A 22 -59.28 26.83 -17.61
N PRO A 23 -60.21 26.52 -18.54
CA PRO A 23 -60.13 25.34 -19.41
C PRO A 23 -58.78 25.22 -20.12
N ALA A 24 -58.22 26.35 -20.57
CA ALA A 24 -56.90 26.42 -21.19
C ALA A 24 -55.74 25.99 -20.25
N GLN A 25 -55.85 26.23 -18.94
CA GLN A 25 -54.85 25.81 -17.95
C GLN A 25 -54.94 24.31 -17.66
N VAL A 26 -56.14 23.73 -17.70
CA VAL A 26 -56.36 22.28 -17.59
C VAL A 26 -55.80 21.56 -18.81
N GLU A 27 -56.11 22.02 -20.02
CA GLU A 27 -55.58 21.45 -21.27
C GLU A 27 -54.05 21.48 -21.32
N ARG A 28 -53.42 22.58 -20.85
CA ARG A 28 -51.97 22.69 -20.75
C ARG A 28 -51.38 21.69 -19.74
N LEU A 29 -52.04 21.50 -18.60
CA LEU A 29 -51.60 20.56 -17.59
C LEU A 29 -51.71 19.11 -18.08
N GLU A 30 -52.81 18.77 -18.75
CA GLU A 30 -53.00 17.46 -19.36
C GLU A 30 -51.97 17.17 -20.45
N ALA A 31 -51.63 18.17 -21.27
CA ALA A 31 -50.59 18.05 -22.28
C ALA A 31 -49.19 17.81 -21.65
N GLU A 32 -48.84 18.56 -20.60
CA GLU A 32 -47.59 18.37 -19.85
C GLU A 32 -47.54 16.99 -19.20
N LEU A 33 -48.66 16.51 -18.65
CA LEU A 33 -48.73 15.21 -17.99
C LEU A 33 -48.55 14.07 -19.00
N ARG A 34 -49.09 14.20 -20.21
CA ARG A 34 -48.82 13.29 -21.33
C ARG A 34 -47.35 13.32 -21.72
N ASP A 35 -46.76 14.50 -21.89
CA ASP A 35 -45.33 14.63 -22.25
C ASP A 35 -44.41 14.01 -21.18
N GLN A 36 -44.70 14.24 -19.90
CA GLN A 36 -43.95 13.62 -18.80
C GLN A 36 -44.12 12.10 -18.76
N HIS A 37 -45.33 11.60 -19.02
CA HIS A 37 -45.59 10.17 -19.09
C HIS A 37 -44.81 9.52 -20.25
N ASP A 38 -44.79 10.16 -21.41
CA ASP A 38 -44.03 9.71 -22.57
C ASP A 38 -42.52 9.71 -22.28
N ARG A 39 -42.01 10.76 -21.63
CA ARG A 39 -40.61 10.83 -21.20
C ARG A 39 -40.24 9.73 -20.20
N LEU A 40 -41.10 9.45 -19.22
CA LEU A 40 -40.86 8.38 -18.24
C LEU A 40 -40.81 7.01 -18.93
N THR A 41 -41.71 6.79 -19.89
CA THR A 41 -41.75 5.55 -20.67
C THR A 41 -40.48 5.40 -21.51
N ALA A 42 -40.07 6.45 -22.24
CA ALA A 42 -38.84 6.44 -23.01
C ALA A 42 -37.58 6.22 -22.16
N GLN A 43 -37.52 6.84 -20.97
CA GLN A 43 -36.40 6.63 -20.03
C GLN A 43 -36.36 5.21 -19.48
N ALA A 44 -37.52 4.62 -19.16
CA ALA A 44 -37.61 3.25 -18.70
C ALA A 44 -37.11 2.27 -19.77
N GLU A 45 -37.49 2.46 -21.03
CA GLU A 45 -37.01 1.68 -22.17
C GLU A 45 -35.49 1.85 -22.39
N ALA A 46 -34.98 3.07 -22.26
CA ALA A 46 -33.54 3.33 -22.35
C ALA A 46 -32.73 2.65 -21.23
N LEU A 47 -33.27 2.60 -20.00
CA LEU A 47 -32.64 1.90 -18.89
C LEU A 47 -32.64 0.38 -19.10
N ASP A 48 -33.71 -0.17 -19.66
CA ASP A 48 -33.81 -1.61 -19.92
C ASP A 48 -32.84 -2.04 -21.04
N SER A 49 -32.75 -1.25 -22.11
CA SER A 49 -31.78 -1.49 -23.19
C SER A 49 -30.33 -1.40 -22.69
N ALA A 50 -30.00 -0.41 -21.86
CA ALA A 50 -28.66 -0.30 -21.27
C ALA A 50 -28.33 -1.47 -20.33
N ARG A 51 -29.31 -1.96 -19.55
CA ARG A 51 -29.13 -3.13 -18.66
C ARG A 51 -28.86 -4.39 -19.46
N THR A 52 -29.64 -4.63 -20.51
CA THR A 52 -29.47 -5.80 -21.37
C THR A 52 -28.13 -5.78 -22.10
N GLU A 53 -27.68 -4.62 -22.59
CA GLU A 53 -26.34 -4.45 -23.16
C GLU A 53 -25.23 -4.75 -22.14
N ARG A 54 -25.32 -4.16 -20.94
CA ARG A 54 -24.35 -4.41 -19.86
C ARG A 54 -24.28 -5.89 -19.50
N ASP A 55 -25.41 -6.58 -19.45
CA ASP A 55 -25.47 -8.00 -19.11
C ASP A 55 -24.96 -8.89 -20.26
N ALA A 56 -25.12 -8.48 -21.52
CA ALA A 56 -24.48 -9.12 -22.66
C ALA A 56 -22.95 -8.97 -22.62
N LEU A 57 -22.46 -7.75 -22.37
CA LEU A 57 -21.02 -7.47 -22.24
C LEU A 57 -20.40 -8.21 -21.06
N ARG A 58 -21.09 -8.28 -19.91
CA ARG A 58 -20.64 -9.08 -18.76
C ARG A 58 -20.53 -10.56 -19.13
N ARG A 59 -21.52 -11.13 -19.80
CA ARG A 59 -21.45 -12.53 -20.28
C ARG A 59 -20.31 -12.74 -21.28
N GLN A 60 -20.06 -11.79 -22.18
CA GLN A 60 -18.92 -11.87 -23.09
C GLN A 60 -17.59 -11.81 -22.32
N ARG A 61 -17.44 -10.88 -21.37
CA ARG A 61 -16.29 -10.81 -20.48
C ARG A 61 -16.10 -12.13 -19.74
N ASP A 62 -17.15 -12.67 -19.15
CA ASP A 62 -17.09 -13.90 -18.36
C ASP A 62 -16.75 -15.11 -19.24
N ARG A 63 -17.22 -15.17 -20.49
CA ARG A 63 -16.78 -16.18 -21.49
C ARG A 63 -15.31 -16.00 -21.86
N LEU A 64 -14.86 -14.76 -22.07
CA LEU A 64 -13.45 -14.47 -22.34
C LEU A 64 -12.58 -14.84 -21.14
N LEU A 65 -13.04 -14.61 -19.90
CA LEU A 65 -12.35 -14.99 -18.66
C LEU A 65 -12.49 -16.48 -18.34
N ALA A 66 -13.50 -17.19 -18.84
CA ALA A 66 -13.61 -18.64 -18.72
C ALA A 66 -12.69 -19.34 -19.73
N GLY A 67 -12.56 -18.79 -20.95
CA GLY A 67 -11.58 -19.23 -21.95
C GLY A 67 -10.16 -18.70 -21.69
N LYS A 68 -10.03 -17.62 -20.91
CA LYS A 68 -8.79 -17.05 -20.37
C LYS A 68 -8.85 -17.03 -18.84
N ALA A 69 -9.24 -18.14 -18.21
CA ALA A 69 -8.58 -18.43 -16.97
C ALA A 69 -7.10 -18.42 -17.37
N PRO A 70 -6.18 -17.78 -16.63
CA PRO A 70 -4.78 -18.09 -16.85
C PRO A 70 -4.63 -19.55 -16.43
N VAL A 71 -4.99 -20.47 -17.33
CA VAL A 71 -4.21 -21.65 -17.58
C VAL A 71 -2.90 -21.06 -18.09
N VAL A 72 -2.13 -20.52 -17.14
CA VAL A 72 -0.70 -20.60 -17.29
C VAL A 72 -0.52 -22.11 -17.42
N HIS A 73 -0.38 -22.59 -18.65
CA HIS A 73 0.03 -23.96 -18.84
C HIS A 73 1.26 -24.13 -17.94
N PRO A 74 1.38 -25.21 -17.15
CA PRO A 74 2.55 -25.39 -16.29
C PRO A 74 3.86 -25.14 -17.07
N GLU A 75 3.88 -25.52 -18.35
CA GLU A 75 4.98 -25.23 -19.28
C GLU A 75 5.26 -23.73 -19.55
N GLN A 76 4.25 -22.85 -19.52
CA GLN A 76 4.38 -21.39 -19.66
C GLN A 76 4.59 -20.70 -18.31
N ALA A 77 4.18 -21.34 -17.21
CA ALA A 77 4.42 -20.88 -15.85
C ALA A 77 5.89 -21.10 -15.47
N ASP A 78 6.46 -22.22 -15.89
CA ASP A 78 7.88 -22.54 -15.74
C ASP A 78 8.77 -21.62 -16.57
N LEU A 79 8.28 -21.09 -17.70
CA LEU A 79 9.03 -20.11 -18.50
C LEU A 79 9.06 -18.71 -17.87
N LEU A 80 8.13 -18.40 -16.97
CA LEU A 80 8.11 -17.17 -16.19
C LEU A 80 8.74 -17.46 -14.83
N ALA A 81 10.05 -17.25 -14.71
CA ALA A 81 10.83 -17.25 -13.46
C ALA A 81 9.94 -16.98 -12.21
N ARG A 82 9.47 -18.06 -11.57
CA ARG A 82 8.40 -17.99 -10.58
C ARG A 82 9.03 -17.94 -9.20
N VAL A 83 8.96 -16.79 -8.57
CA VAL A 83 9.27 -16.69 -7.13
C VAL A 83 8.18 -17.37 -6.33
N ASP A 84 8.59 -18.23 -5.41
CA ASP A 84 7.75 -18.91 -4.42
C ASP A 84 7.86 -18.23 -3.05
N GLN A 85 9.06 -17.77 -2.69
CA GLN A 85 9.31 -17.11 -1.40
C GLN A 85 10.38 -16.02 -1.48
N LEU A 86 10.35 -15.11 -0.51
CA LEU A 86 11.43 -14.16 -0.25
C LEU A 86 12.25 -14.68 0.93
N ALA A 87 13.58 -14.65 0.81
CA ALA A 87 14.49 -15.03 1.87
C ALA A 87 15.51 -13.93 2.13
N ILE A 88 15.86 -13.72 3.40
CA ILE A 88 16.99 -12.89 3.81
C ILE A 88 18.16 -13.83 4.07
N ASN A 89 19.30 -13.61 3.41
CA ASN A 89 20.51 -14.38 3.68
C ASN A 89 21.18 -13.83 4.95
N THR A 90 20.90 -14.47 6.09
CA THR A 90 21.39 -14.03 7.40
C THR A 90 22.91 -14.13 7.56
N TRP A 91 23.61 -14.90 6.72
CA TRP A 91 25.07 -14.99 6.78
C TRP A 91 25.77 -13.82 6.08
N MET A 92 25.11 -13.21 5.09
CA MET A 92 25.61 -12.05 4.36
C MET A 92 24.88 -10.75 4.73
N THR A 93 23.99 -10.81 5.72
CA THR A 93 23.21 -9.67 6.20
C THR A 93 23.62 -9.35 7.63
N GLY A 94 23.97 -8.10 7.89
CA GLY A 94 24.42 -7.64 9.20
C GLY A 94 25.02 -6.25 9.14
N GLY A 95 25.43 -5.75 10.30
CA GLY A 95 26.18 -4.49 10.37
C GLY A 95 27.57 -4.65 9.77
N GLN A 96 28.04 -3.59 9.12
CA GLN A 96 29.39 -3.46 8.61
C GLN A 96 29.98 -2.15 9.15
N ASN A 97 31.27 -2.19 9.46
CA ASN A 97 32.08 -1.04 9.79
C ASN A 97 32.97 -0.71 8.59
N THR A 98 32.84 0.49 8.04
CA THR A 98 33.60 0.97 6.87
C THR A 98 34.54 2.13 7.19
N ASP A 99 34.51 2.67 8.42
CA ASP A 99 35.21 3.91 8.81
C ASP A 99 36.26 3.72 9.93
N ASP A 100 36.53 2.48 10.35
CA ASP A 100 37.43 2.10 11.44
C ASP A 100 37.04 2.70 12.82
N SER A 101 35.86 3.33 12.94
CA SER A 101 35.33 3.82 14.21
C SER A 101 34.66 2.69 15.01
N PRO A 102 34.60 2.73 16.34
CA PRO A 102 33.88 1.72 17.12
C PRO A 102 32.38 1.67 16.78
N GLY A 103 31.92 0.49 16.37
CA GLY A 103 30.54 0.26 15.92
C GLY A 103 30.47 -0.12 14.44
N ASP A 104 29.28 -0.46 13.98
CA ASP A 104 28.98 -0.60 12.56
C ASP A 104 28.34 0.71 12.07
N ASP A 105 28.64 1.15 10.85
CA ASP A 105 28.21 2.43 10.24
C ASP A 105 27.23 2.23 9.07
N GLU A 106 27.14 1.02 8.53
CA GLU A 106 26.12 0.64 7.56
C GLU A 106 25.50 -0.74 7.82
N LEU A 107 24.31 -0.94 7.28
CA LEU A 107 23.66 -2.24 7.18
C LEU A 107 23.90 -2.82 5.78
N VAL A 108 24.45 -4.03 5.73
CA VAL A 108 24.49 -4.83 4.50
C VAL A 108 23.33 -5.80 4.51
N VAL A 109 22.56 -5.83 3.43
CA VAL A 109 21.40 -6.73 3.27
C VAL A 109 21.48 -7.49 1.97
N LEU A 110 21.38 -8.83 2.05
CA LEU A 110 21.24 -9.68 0.88
C LEU A 110 19.86 -10.34 0.85
N ILE A 111 19.04 -9.88 -0.09
CA ILE A 111 17.69 -10.40 -0.34
C ILE A 111 17.71 -11.41 -1.48
N GLN A 112 17.05 -12.55 -1.28
CA GLN A 112 16.99 -13.64 -2.24
C GLN A 112 15.53 -14.02 -2.47
N PRO A 113 14.90 -13.52 -3.54
CA PRO A 113 13.70 -14.15 -4.07
C PRO A 113 14.07 -15.54 -4.55
N ARG A 114 13.34 -16.56 -4.13
CA ARG A 114 13.63 -17.96 -4.44
C ARG A 114 12.49 -18.61 -5.20
N ASP A 115 12.82 -19.48 -6.15
CA ASP A 115 11.84 -20.31 -6.84
C ASP A 115 11.46 -21.55 -6.01
N ALA A 116 10.68 -22.44 -6.63
CA ALA A 116 10.22 -23.69 -6.03
C ALA A 116 11.37 -24.66 -5.69
N ASP A 117 12.51 -24.55 -6.37
CA ASP A 117 13.72 -25.34 -6.10
C ASP A 117 14.63 -24.67 -5.06
N ASN A 118 14.14 -23.60 -4.43
CA ASN A 118 14.86 -22.79 -3.45
C ASN A 118 16.09 -22.08 -4.04
N GLU A 119 16.16 -21.89 -5.36
CA GLU A 119 17.24 -21.17 -6.02
C GLU A 119 16.97 -19.65 -6.07
N PRO A 120 17.98 -18.79 -5.85
CA PRO A 120 17.81 -17.35 -6.01
C PRO A 120 17.56 -16.95 -7.47
N VAL A 121 16.46 -16.24 -7.70
CA VAL A 121 16.00 -15.82 -9.02
C VAL A 121 15.99 -14.30 -9.16
N LYS A 122 16.49 -13.82 -10.30
CA LYS A 122 16.44 -12.39 -10.66
C LYS A 122 15.14 -12.08 -11.37
N LEU A 123 14.35 -11.19 -10.80
CA LEU A 123 13.10 -10.72 -11.39
C LEU A 123 12.85 -9.24 -11.06
N PRO A 124 12.11 -8.51 -11.91
CA PRO A 124 11.77 -7.12 -11.64
C PRO A 124 10.72 -7.02 -10.52
N GLY A 125 10.94 -6.09 -9.60
CA GLY A 125 10.01 -5.80 -8.52
C GLY A 125 10.49 -4.66 -7.63
N THR A 126 9.55 -4.07 -6.90
CA THR A 126 9.82 -3.04 -5.90
C THR A 126 10.19 -3.73 -4.59
N LEU A 127 11.24 -3.26 -3.92
CA LEU A 127 11.65 -3.78 -2.62
C LEU A 127 11.51 -2.69 -1.56
N GLU A 128 10.86 -3.01 -0.44
CA GLU A 128 10.86 -2.21 0.77
C GLU A 128 11.65 -2.96 1.85
N ILE A 129 12.59 -2.28 2.50
CA ILE A 129 13.35 -2.79 3.64
C ILE A 129 13.04 -1.90 4.83
N ARG A 130 12.68 -2.50 5.95
CA ARG A 130 12.46 -1.80 7.22
C ARG A 130 13.28 -2.47 8.31
N LEU A 131 13.93 -1.64 9.12
CA LEU A 131 14.68 -2.08 10.28
C LEU A 131 14.05 -1.50 11.53
N SER A 132 13.76 -2.33 12.51
CA SER A 132 13.21 -1.92 13.80
C SER A 132 13.93 -2.60 14.96
N ASP A 133 13.88 -1.96 16.12
CA ASP A 133 14.29 -2.57 17.37
C ASP A 133 13.11 -3.37 17.95
N PRO A 134 13.21 -4.70 18.06
CA PRO A 134 12.14 -5.53 18.58
C PRO A 134 11.86 -5.31 20.07
N ALA A 135 12.78 -4.70 20.82
CA ALA A 135 12.62 -4.37 22.23
C ALA A 135 12.07 -2.94 22.45
N ALA A 136 11.88 -2.16 21.38
CA ALA A 136 11.29 -0.83 21.49
C ALA A 136 9.79 -0.91 21.81
N PRO A 137 9.21 0.10 22.49
CA PRO A 137 7.77 0.17 22.74
C PRO A 137 6.96 0.06 21.44
N ALA A 138 5.77 -0.53 21.51
CA ALA A 138 4.86 -0.60 20.37
C ALA A 138 4.54 0.80 19.82
N GLY A 139 4.68 0.98 18.50
CA GLY A 139 4.48 2.27 17.83
C GLY A 139 5.74 3.15 17.76
N SER A 140 6.90 2.66 18.21
CA SER A 140 8.18 3.34 17.96
C SER A 140 8.51 3.40 16.47
N ASP A 141 9.14 4.49 16.05
CA ASP A 141 9.59 4.64 14.67
C ASP A 141 10.67 3.59 14.31
N PRO A 142 10.70 3.12 13.05
CA PRO A 142 11.76 2.23 12.60
C PRO A 142 13.11 2.95 12.59
N LEU A 143 14.19 2.21 12.87
CA LEU A 143 15.57 2.70 12.78
C LEU A 143 15.94 3.11 11.35
N GLY A 144 15.32 2.46 10.37
CA GLY A 144 15.44 2.84 8.97
C GLY A 144 14.35 2.24 8.09
N SER A 145 14.00 2.96 7.04
CA SER A 145 13.12 2.48 5.98
C SER A 145 13.69 2.87 4.62
N TRP A 146 13.86 1.89 3.75
CA TRP A 146 14.37 2.07 2.39
C TRP A 146 13.39 1.49 1.38
N LYS A 147 13.26 2.16 0.24
CA LYS A 147 12.43 1.70 -0.88
C LYS A 147 13.24 1.76 -2.16
N PHE A 148 13.16 0.69 -2.93
CA PHE A 148 13.89 0.53 -4.18
C PHE A 148 12.93 0.21 -5.31
N SER A 149 13.08 0.95 -6.40
CA SER A 149 12.37 0.71 -7.65
C SER A 149 12.85 -0.57 -8.34
N PRO A 150 12.10 -1.12 -9.32
CA PRO A 150 12.53 -2.28 -10.09
C PRO A 150 13.89 -2.11 -10.78
N ASP A 151 14.17 -0.92 -11.31
CA ASP A 151 15.47 -0.61 -11.91
C ASP A 151 16.56 -0.52 -10.84
N GLU A 152 16.19 0.07 -9.69
CA GLU A 152 16.94 0.11 -8.43
C GLU A 152 17.53 -1.26 -8.04
N CYS A 153 16.62 -2.23 -7.95
CA CYS A 153 16.91 -3.62 -7.60
C CYS A 153 17.73 -4.31 -8.69
N ARG A 154 17.37 -4.12 -9.96
CA ARG A 154 18.05 -4.78 -11.10
C ARG A 154 19.55 -4.47 -11.13
N GLN A 155 19.93 -3.23 -10.82
CA GLN A 155 21.32 -2.77 -10.77
C GLN A 155 22.10 -3.36 -9.60
N ARG A 156 21.42 -3.75 -8.51
CA ARG A 156 22.00 -4.30 -7.29
C ARG A 156 22.01 -5.82 -7.23
N TRP A 157 21.72 -6.49 -8.34
CA TRP A 157 21.80 -7.94 -8.43
C TRP A 157 23.25 -8.42 -8.39
N LEU A 158 23.61 -9.09 -7.30
CA LEU A 158 24.84 -9.84 -7.14
C LEU A 158 24.68 -11.23 -7.75
N SER A 159 25.60 -11.60 -8.65
CA SER A 159 25.71 -12.95 -9.22
C SER A 159 27.16 -13.41 -9.14
N SER A 160 27.57 -13.91 -7.99
CA SER A 160 28.93 -14.38 -7.73
C SER A 160 28.96 -15.90 -7.47
N MET A 161 30.15 -16.50 -7.42
CA MET A 161 30.31 -17.90 -7.02
C MET A 161 29.84 -18.16 -5.58
N LEU A 162 29.94 -17.15 -4.70
CA LEU A 162 29.61 -17.28 -3.28
C LEU A 162 28.11 -17.14 -3.03
N SER A 163 27.44 -16.23 -3.74
CA SER A 163 26.01 -15.99 -3.56
C SER A 163 25.37 -15.26 -4.74
N ARG A 164 24.05 -15.44 -4.85
CA ARG A 164 23.15 -14.79 -5.81
C ARG A 164 22.03 -14.07 -5.05
N GLY A 165 21.71 -12.83 -5.39
CA GLY A 165 20.65 -12.06 -4.74
C GLY A 165 20.77 -10.56 -4.94
N PHE A 166 19.84 -9.79 -4.40
CA PHE A 166 19.92 -8.32 -4.37
C PHE A 166 20.71 -7.86 -3.15
N LEU A 167 21.88 -7.25 -3.39
CA LEU A 167 22.77 -6.76 -2.33
C LEU A 167 22.60 -5.26 -2.14
N PHE A 168 22.27 -4.85 -0.92
CA PHE A 168 22.11 -3.46 -0.54
C PHE A 168 23.11 -3.10 0.56
N ARG A 169 23.69 -1.91 0.42
CA ARG A 169 24.49 -1.24 1.45
C ARG A 169 23.72 -0.01 1.88
N LEU A 170 23.35 0.04 3.15
CA LEU A 170 22.35 0.94 3.67
C LEU A 170 22.96 1.68 4.86
N PRO A 171 23.47 2.90 4.65
CA PRO A 171 23.93 3.75 5.75
C PRO A 171 22.81 3.93 6.79
N TRP A 172 23.17 3.99 8.07
CA TRP A 172 22.18 4.19 9.13
C TRP A 172 21.41 5.50 8.95
N GLN A 173 20.09 5.43 8.96
CA GLN A 173 19.24 6.62 9.10
C GLN A 173 19.19 7.05 10.57
N THR A 174 18.91 6.08 11.44
CA THR A 174 19.06 6.20 12.90
C THR A 174 20.02 5.10 13.37
N PRO A 175 21.17 5.46 13.99
CA PRO A 175 22.09 4.48 14.53
C PRO A 175 21.42 3.59 15.59
N PRO A 176 21.66 2.28 15.58
CA PRO A 176 21.05 1.37 16.54
C PRO A 176 21.66 1.55 17.92
N THR A 177 20.86 1.38 18.97
CA THR A 177 21.34 1.36 20.37
C THR A 177 21.53 -0.06 20.91
N ARG A 178 20.96 -1.06 20.22
CA ARG A 178 21.00 -2.47 20.58
C ARG A 178 21.62 -3.29 19.46
N ASP A 179 22.18 -4.44 19.84
CA ASP A 179 22.91 -5.35 18.96
C ASP A 179 22.01 -6.30 18.16
N ARG A 180 20.74 -6.45 18.55
CA ARG A 180 19.76 -7.32 17.90
C ARG A 180 18.61 -6.51 17.32
N LEU A 181 18.48 -6.55 16.00
CA LEU A 181 17.47 -5.79 15.26
C LEU A 181 16.58 -6.72 14.43
N LEU A 182 15.34 -6.30 14.20
CA LEU A 182 14.41 -6.98 13.30
C LEU A 182 14.46 -6.31 11.93
N LEU A 183 14.85 -7.10 10.93
CA LEU A 183 14.82 -6.71 9.53
C LEU A 183 13.59 -7.32 8.88
N HIS A 184 12.75 -6.46 8.31
CA HIS A 184 11.59 -6.83 7.51
C HIS A 184 11.83 -6.41 6.06
N ALA A 185 11.68 -7.35 5.13
CA ALA A 185 11.79 -7.10 3.70
C ALA A 185 10.47 -7.46 3.02
N ARG A 186 9.96 -6.56 2.18
CA ARG A 186 8.78 -6.79 1.35
C ARG A 186 9.13 -6.59 -0.11
N PHE A 187 8.80 -7.57 -0.93
CA PHE A 187 9.05 -7.55 -2.37
C PHE A 187 7.74 -7.66 -3.14
N ASP A 188 7.44 -6.64 -3.95
CA ASP A 188 6.28 -6.58 -4.83
C ASP A 188 6.74 -6.80 -6.27
N THR A 189 6.34 -7.91 -6.89
CA THR A 189 6.68 -8.25 -8.27
C THR A 189 5.81 -7.49 -9.27
N THR A 190 6.28 -7.35 -10.51
CA THR A 190 5.54 -6.62 -11.56
C THR A 190 4.23 -7.30 -11.99
N ASP A 191 4.06 -8.58 -11.69
CA ASP A 191 2.82 -9.33 -11.90
C ASP A 191 1.81 -9.20 -10.73
N GLY A 192 2.14 -8.38 -9.72
CA GLY A 192 1.24 -8.03 -8.60
C GLY A 192 1.30 -8.96 -7.40
N ARG A 193 2.23 -9.94 -7.37
CA ARG A 193 2.46 -10.77 -6.18
C ARG A 193 3.31 -10.01 -5.15
N ARG A 194 3.10 -10.36 -3.89
CA ARG A 194 3.82 -9.81 -2.74
C ARG A 194 4.41 -10.92 -1.91
N PHE A 195 5.65 -10.72 -1.50
CA PHE A 195 6.39 -11.62 -0.63
C PHE A 195 7.02 -10.83 0.50
N ASP A 196 6.98 -11.40 1.69
CA ASP A 196 7.52 -10.79 2.91
C ASP A 196 8.51 -11.76 3.55
N ALA A 197 9.57 -11.22 4.16
CA ALA A 197 10.56 -11.99 4.89
C ALA A 197 11.06 -11.20 6.10
N ASP A 198 11.22 -11.89 7.22
CA ASP A 198 11.72 -11.33 8.47
C ASP A 198 12.99 -12.06 8.91
N ALA A 199 13.93 -11.31 9.46
CA ALA A 199 15.13 -11.87 10.08
C ALA A 199 15.56 -11.03 11.29
N LEU A 200 15.96 -11.71 12.37
CA LEU A 200 16.75 -11.08 13.42
C LEU A 200 18.21 -11.04 12.97
N ILE A 201 18.78 -9.84 12.99
CA ILE A 201 20.16 -9.60 12.57
C ILE A 201 20.98 -9.07 13.75
N HIS A 202 22.29 -9.33 13.68
CA HIS A 202 23.25 -8.82 14.65
C HIS A 202 24.01 -7.63 14.07
N VAL A 203 24.17 -6.59 14.88
CA VAL A 203 24.95 -5.39 14.58
C VAL A 203 25.77 -5.00 15.81
N ARG A 204 26.80 -4.19 15.63
CA ARG A 204 27.51 -3.52 16.72
C ARG A 204 27.05 -2.07 16.80
N PRO A 205 26.33 -1.68 17.87
CA PRO A 205 26.00 -0.29 18.11
C PRO A 205 27.26 0.59 18.15
N PRO A 206 27.18 1.86 17.73
CA PRO A 206 28.23 2.82 18.01
C PRO A 206 28.48 2.91 19.52
N ALA A 207 29.74 3.13 19.90
CA ALA A 207 30.09 3.29 21.30
C ALA A 207 29.21 4.37 21.94
N SER A 208 28.48 3.99 22.99
CA SER A 208 27.78 4.97 23.81
C SER A 208 28.85 5.73 24.61
N ASP A 209 28.77 7.07 24.66
CA ASP A 209 29.68 7.92 25.47
C ASP A 209 29.71 7.58 26.99
N GLY A 210 28.98 6.54 27.43
CA GLY A 210 28.88 6.09 28.82
C GLY A 210 29.78 4.92 29.22
N ASP A 211 30.55 4.32 28.31
CA ASP A 211 31.50 3.23 28.64
C ASP A 211 32.96 3.70 28.55
N GLN A 212 33.25 4.87 29.14
CA GLN A 212 34.64 5.18 29.45
C GLN A 212 35.09 4.19 30.53
N PRO A 213 36.15 3.38 30.28
CA PRO A 213 36.75 2.62 31.36
C PRO A 213 37.19 3.62 32.42
N VAL A 214 36.65 3.48 33.63
CA VAL A 214 37.14 4.19 34.81
C VAL A 214 38.63 3.92 34.87
N GLN A 215 39.44 4.91 34.46
CA GLN A 215 40.87 4.90 34.71
C GLN A 215 41.02 4.91 36.22
N THR A 216 41.22 3.74 36.82
CA THR A 216 41.77 3.63 38.16
C THR A 216 43.18 4.19 38.07
N SER A 217 43.31 5.48 38.35
CA SER A 217 44.58 6.15 38.59
C SER A 217 45.31 5.36 39.68
N ASN A 218 46.31 4.57 39.26
CA ASN A 218 47.25 3.95 40.16
C ASN A 218 48.16 5.07 40.69
N GLU A 219 47.78 5.66 41.81
CA GLU A 219 48.65 6.53 42.59
C GLU A 219 49.70 5.64 43.28
N PRO A 220 51.01 5.84 43.05
CA PRO A 220 52.03 5.10 43.79
C PRO A 220 52.05 5.58 45.25
N PRO A 221 52.28 4.68 46.22
CA PRO A 221 52.34 5.06 47.62
C PRO A 221 53.53 6.01 47.87
N PRO A 222 53.42 6.92 48.86
CA PRO A 222 54.51 7.82 49.20
C PRO A 222 55.69 7.02 49.77
N ASP A 223 56.88 7.24 49.20
CA ASP A 223 58.14 6.73 49.71
C ASP A 223 58.36 7.23 51.15
N GLY A 224 58.40 6.29 52.09
CA GLY A 224 58.87 6.51 53.45
C GLY A 224 60.30 6.00 53.59
N GLY A 225 61.24 6.91 53.82
CA GLY A 225 62.65 6.62 54.10
C GLY A 225 63.49 7.87 54.26
#